data_AF-A0A6J4TS10-F1
#
_entry.id   AF-A0A6J4TS10-F1
#
_cell.length_a   1.000
_cell.length_b   1.000
_cell.length_c   1.000
_cell.angle_alpha   90.00
_cell.angle_beta   90.00
_cell.angle_gamma   90.00
#
_symmetry.space_group_name_H-M   'P 1'
#
loop_
_entity.id
_entity.type
_entity.pdbx_description
1 polymer ?
#
loop_
_entity_poly.entity_id
_entity_poly.type
_entity_poly.pdbx_seq_one_letter_code
_entity_poly.pdbx_strand_id
1 'polypeptide(L)'
;MVAYEEDYRAYGEVIAAGVALLRPHGDVRTAAPDEFEAELEQFDPWVVVCGLPGRSDPGRTPAWVELPAEVGKPARVRVGDGRREHVGLTLEGLLGIVDEVEGLVRAREGRAEGQEPAESIHPTS
;
A
#
# COMPACT_ATOMS: atom_id res chain seq x y z
N MET A 1 3.26 2.38 4.40
CA MET A 1 3.63 1.80 5.71
C MET A 1 4.47 0.56 5.50
N VAL A 2 5.45 0.32 6.36
CA VAL A 2 6.38 -0.83 6.30
C VAL A 2 6.43 -1.52 7.66
N ALA A 3 6.25 -2.84 7.72
CA ALA A 3 6.20 -3.60 8.97
C ALA A 3 6.94 -4.93 8.86
N TYR A 4 7.81 -5.22 9.83
CA TYR A 4 8.70 -6.39 9.84
C TYR A 4 8.88 -6.93 11.25
N GLU A 5 9.27 -8.21 11.35
CA GLU A 5 9.71 -8.79 12.62
C GLU A 5 11.00 -8.12 13.10
N GLU A 6 11.26 -8.19 14.40
CA GLU A 6 12.40 -7.51 15.02
C GLU A 6 13.75 -7.99 14.44
N ASP A 7 13.88 -9.29 14.14
CA ASP A 7 15.08 -9.88 13.51
C ASP A 7 15.33 -9.37 12.08
N TYR A 8 14.27 -8.87 11.42
CA TYR A 8 14.29 -8.33 10.06
C TYR A 8 14.05 -6.81 10.01
N ARG A 9 14.03 -6.15 11.17
CA ARG A 9 13.72 -4.72 11.30
C ARG A 9 14.67 -3.84 10.49
N ALA A 10 15.96 -4.15 10.52
CA ALA A 10 16.96 -3.40 9.75
C ALA A 10 16.67 -3.42 8.24
N TYR A 11 16.14 -4.53 7.72
CA TYR A 11 15.74 -4.63 6.31
C TYR A 11 14.49 -3.77 6.02
N GLY A 12 13.52 -3.81 6.92
CA GLY A 12 12.34 -2.94 6.85
C GLY A 12 12.68 -1.45 6.89
N GLU A 13 13.63 -1.05 7.74
CA GLU A 13 14.09 0.34 7.84
C GLU A 13 14.81 0.80 6.58
N VAL A 14 15.64 -0.06 5.97
CA VAL A 14 16.29 0.25 4.68
C VAL A 14 15.25 0.45 3.57
N ILE A 15 14.21 -0.38 3.54
CA ILE A 15 13.12 -0.23 2.55
C ILE A 15 12.37 1.07 2.81
N ALA A 16 11.98 1.35 4.06
CA ALA A 16 11.25 2.56 4.42
C ALA A 16 12.07 3.82 4.06
N ALA A 17 13.36 3.84 4.37
CA ALA A 17 14.26 4.92 4.01
C ALA A 17 14.40 5.07 2.50
N GLY A 18 14.55 3.97 1.75
CA GLY A 18 14.66 4.00 0.30
C GLY A 18 13.39 4.55 -0.38
N VAL A 19 12.21 4.14 0.10
CA VAL A 19 10.93 4.65 -0.41
C VAL A 19 10.78 6.13 -0.06
N ALA A 20 11.06 6.54 1.17
CA ALA A 20 10.96 7.94 1.59
C ALA A 20 11.90 8.85 0.80
N LEU A 21 13.12 8.39 0.52
CA LEU A 21 14.12 9.14 -0.24
C LEU A 21 13.71 9.31 -1.72
N LEU A 22 13.19 8.26 -2.33
CA LEU A 22 12.89 8.23 -3.76
C LEU A 22 11.48 8.75 -4.07
N ARG A 23 10.61 8.83 -3.07
CA ARG A 23 9.24 9.34 -3.18
C ARG A 23 8.95 10.36 -2.08
N PRO A 24 9.56 11.56 -2.17
CA PRO A 24 9.42 12.59 -1.14
C PRO A 24 7.99 13.12 -0.99
N HIS A 25 7.10 12.81 -1.94
CA HIS A 25 5.69 13.22 -1.90
C HIS A 25 4.81 12.29 -1.05
N GLY A 26 5.32 11.14 -0.59
CA GLY A 26 4.57 10.18 0.24
C GLY A 26 5.08 10.14 1.68
N ASP A 27 4.16 10.07 2.65
CA ASP A 27 4.52 9.82 4.04
C ASP A 27 4.81 8.33 4.24
N VAL A 28 5.92 8.01 4.91
CA VAL A 28 6.35 6.63 5.13
C VAL A 28 6.52 6.39 6.62
N ARG A 29 5.68 5.49 7.16
CA ARG A 29 5.79 5.00 8.53
C ARG A 29 6.29 3.58 8.61
N THR A 30 7.05 3.29 9.66
CA THR A 30 7.39 1.93 10.09
C THR A 30 6.55 1.56 11.30
N ALA A 31 6.12 0.30 11.39
CA ALA A 31 5.35 -0.20 12.52
C ALA A 31 5.97 -1.49 13.05
N ALA A 32 6.04 -1.62 14.38
CA ALA A 32 6.38 -2.87 15.03
C ALA A 32 5.23 -3.89 14.88
N PRO A 33 5.50 -5.20 15.03
CA PRO A 33 4.47 -6.24 14.91
C PRO A 33 3.22 -5.99 15.77
N ASP A 34 3.42 -5.61 17.03
CA ASP A 34 2.36 -5.31 18.02
C ASP A 34 1.57 -4.03 17.71
N GLU A 35 2.21 -3.04 17.08
CA GLU A 35 1.59 -1.73 16.80
C GLU A 35 0.91 -1.68 15.43
N PHE A 36 1.17 -2.66 14.58
CA PHE A 36 0.77 -2.67 13.18
C PHE A 36 -0.73 -2.44 12.95
N GLU A 37 -1.61 -3.08 13.72
CA GLU A 37 -3.06 -2.93 13.50
C GLU A 37 -3.52 -1.52 13.88
N ALA A 38 -3.03 -1.01 15.00
CA ALA A 38 -3.31 0.36 15.42
C ALA A 38 -2.78 1.38 14.41
N GLU A 39 -1.53 1.21 13.94
CA GLU A 39 -0.94 2.08 12.92
C GLU A 39 -1.66 1.95 11.56
N LEU A 40 -2.09 0.75 11.17
CA LEU A 40 -2.84 0.55 9.94
C LEU A 40 -4.16 1.34 9.94
N GLU A 41 -4.87 1.35 11.06
CA GLU A 41 -6.12 2.10 11.23
C GLU A 41 -5.89 3.61 11.34
N GLN A 42 -4.84 4.04 12.04
CA GLN A 42 -4.57 5.47 12.28
C GLN A 42 -3.93 6.17 11.08
N PHE A 43 -3.07 5.47 10.35
CA PHE A 43 -2.31 6.04 9.24
C PHE A 43 -3.04 5.92 7.90
N ASP A 44 -3.99 5.00 7.77
CA ASP A 44 -4.73 4.69 6.53
C ASP A 44 -3.83 4.61 5.27
N PRO A 45 -2.79 3.76 5.28
CA PRO A 45 -1.80 3.74 4.21
C PRO A 45 -2.37 3.24 2.88
N TRP A 46 -1.98 3.90 1.79
CA TRP A 46 -2.30 3.41 0.44
C TRP A 46 -1.52 2.14 0.07
N VAL A 47 -0.28 2.03 0.57
CA VAL A 47 0.61 0.90 0.32
C VAL A 47 1.14 0.37 1.65
N VAL A 48 1.00 -0.94 1.86
CA VAL A 48 1.57 -1.65 3.00
C VAL A 48 2.59 -2.65 2.51
N VAL A 49 3.79 -2.63 3.11
CA VAL A 49 4.83 -3.63 2.92
C VAL A 49 4.97 -4.41 4.23
N CYS A 50 4.55 -5.67 4.21
CA CYS A 50 4.48 -6.52 5.39
C CYS A 50 5.41 -7.72 5.24
N GLY A 51 6.44 -7.80 6.09
CA GLY A 51 7.32 -8.96 6.24
C GLY A 51 6.98 -9.84 7.44
N LEU A 52 5.81 -9.64 8.07
CA LEU A 52 5.40 -10.38 9.26
C LEU A 52 4.81 -11.75 8.89
N PRO A 53 5.24 -12.85 9.53
CA PRO A 53 4.75 -14.18 9.23
C PRO A 53 3.28 -14.33 9.62
N GLY A 54 2.51 -15.00 8.76
CA GLY A 54 1.09 -15.27 9.00
C GLY A 54 0.16 -14.05 8.89
N ARG A 55 0.70 -12.86 8.58
CA ARG A 55 -0.09 -11.65 8.45
C ARG A 55 -0.53 -11.45 7.00
N SER A 56 -1.75 -11.88 6.73
CA SER A 56 -2.36 -11.74 5.40
C SER A 56 -3.01 -10.38 5.22
N ASP A 57 -3.04 -9.97 3.96
CA ASP A 57 -3.78 -8.83 3.46
C ASP A 57 -5.23 -8.76 4.00
N PRO A 58 -5.61 -7.71 4.74
CA PRO A 58 -6.98 -7.52 5.23
C PRO A 58 -7.92 -6.98 4.15
N GLY A 59 -7.43 -6.66 2.93
CA GLY A 59 -8.23 -6.18 1.80
C GLY A 59 -8.69 -4.72 1.92
N ARG A 60 -8.23 -3.99 2.94
CA ARG A 60 -8.64 -2.60 3.21
C ARG A 60 -7.80 -1.57 2.48
N THR A 61 -6.54 -1.88 2.19
CA THR A 61 -5.61 -0.93 1.56
C THR A 61 -5.59 -1.09 0.04
N PRO A 62 -5.37 0.00 -0.72
CA PRO A 62 -5.21 -0.05 -2.17
C PRO A 62 -4.13 -1.02 -2.63
N ALA A 63 -3.01 -1.13 -1.90
CA ALA A 63 -2.00 -2.15 -2.15
C ALA A 63 -1.45 -2.80 -0.88
N TRP A 64 -1.08 -4.07 -1.05
CA TRP A 64 -0.44 -4.90 -0.03
C TRP A 64 0.69 -5.71 -0.65
N VAL A 65 1.87 -5.64 -0.05
CA VAL A 65 3.07 -6.36 -0.45
C VAL A 65 3.48 -7.24 0.72
N GLU A 66 3.28 -8.54 0.59
CA GLU A 66 3.74 -9.56 1.54
C GLU A 66 5.13 -10.02 1.10
N LEU A 67 6.14 -9.73 1.93
CA LEU A 67 7.52 -10.15 1.69
C LEU A 67 7.82 -11.38 2.54
N PRO A 68 8.19 -12.52 1.92
CA PRO A 68 8.54 -13.71 2.67
C PRO A 68 9.88 -13.50 3.40
N ALA A 69 9.96 -13.99 4.63
CA ALA A 69 11.22 -14.05 5.38
C ALA A 69 12.24 -15.01 4.74
N GLU A 70 11.76 -16.01 3.99
CA GLU A 70 12.58 -17.02 3.31
C GLU A 70 13.05 -16.55 1.93
N VAL A 71 14.37 -16.57 1.72
CA VAL A 71 15.01 -16.27 0.44
C VAL A 71 14.55 -17.26 -0.63
N GLY A 72 14.13 -16.74 -1.78
CA GLY A 72 13.69 -17.54 -2.94
C GLY A 72 12.19 -17.81 -3.00
N LYS A 73 11.42 -17.45 -1.95
CA LYS A 73 9.96 -17.44 -2.05
C LYS A 73 9.47 -16.18 -2.77
N PRO A 74 8.38 -16.27 -3.55
CA PRO A 74 7.81 -15.10 -4.20
C PRO A 74 7.17 -14.16 -3.17
N ALA A 75 7.40 -12.86 -3.35
CA ALA A 75 6.62 -11.81 -2.72
C ALA A 75 5.20 -11.80 -3.31
N ARG A 76 4.18 -11.68 -2.47
CA ARG A 76 2.79 -11.58 -2.94
C ARG A 76 2.38 -10.13 -2.93
N VAL A 77 1.95 -9.65 -4.08
CA VAL A 77 1.58 -8.26 -4.31
C VAL A 77 0.12 -8.20 -4.70
N ARG A 78 -0.67 -7.42 -3.98
CA ARG A 78 -2.01 -7.01 -4.38
C ARG A 78 -2.01 -5.53 -4.67
N VAL A 79 -2.58 -5.13 -5.80
CA VAL A 79 -2.84 -3.74 -6.18
C VAL A 79 -4.26 -3.64 -6.73
N GLY A 80 -5.11 -2.86 -6.06
CA GLY A 80 -6.54 -2.86 -6.32
C GLY A 80 -7.14 -4.26 -6.18
N ASP A 81 -7.87 -4.68 -7.22
CA ASP A 81 -8.44 -6.02 -7.40
C ASP A 81 -7.45 -7.05 -7.97
N GLY A 82 -6.29 -6.62 -8.47
CA GLY A 82 -5.28 -7.50 -9.03
C GLY A 82 -4.35 -8.12 -7.98
N ARG A 83 -4.02 -9.40 -8.13
CA ARG A 83 -3.02 -10.12 -7.30
C ARG A 83 -1.95 -10.76 -8.19
N ARG A 84 -0.69 -10.62 -7.79
CA ARG A 84 0.48 -11.08 -8.54
C ARG A 84 1.60 -11.54 -7.60
N GLU A 85 2.40 -12.48 -8.07
CA GLU A 85 3.56 -13.01 -7.33
C GLU A 85 4.85 -12.55 -8.01
N HIS A 86 5.81 -12.05 -7.22
CA HIS A 86 7.10 -11.52 -7.69
C HIS A 86 8.24 -12.27 -7.01
N VAL A 87 8.99 -13.06 -7.77
CA VAL A 87 10.22 -13.67 -7.26
C VAL A 87 11.33 -12.63 -7.29
N GLY A 88 11.94 -12.34 -6.13
CA GLY A 88 13.04 -11.40 -6.03
C GLY A 88 12.64 -9.94 -6.22
N LEU A 89 11.55 -9.50 -5.59
CA LEU A 89 11.07 -8.12 -5.64
C LEU A 89 12.20 -7.14 -5.25
N THR A 90 12.58 -6.27 -6.18
CA THR A 90 13.59 -5.23 -5.96
C THR A 90 12.95 -3.95 -5.43
N LEU A 91 13.77 -3.03 -4.91
CA LEU A 91 13.30 -1.69 -4.52
C LEU A 91 12.65 -0.95 -5.69
N GLU A 92 13.21 -1.05 -6.90
CA GLU A 92 12.61 -0.46 -8.11
C GLU A 92 11.22 -1.05 -8.41
N GLY A 93 11.06 -2.36 -8.28
CA GLY A 93 9.76 -3.02 -8.42
C GLY A 93 8.76 -2.55 -7.37
N LEU A 94 9.21 -2.33 -6.13
CA LEU A 94 8.39 -1.76 -5.07
C LEU A 94 7.97 -0.32 -5.37
N LEU A 95 8.87 0.51 -5.89
CA LEU A 95 8.54 1.88 -6.29
C LEU A 95 7.52 1.91 -7.42
N GLY A 96 7.64 1.01 -8.40
CA GLY A 96 6.64 0.86 -9.46
C GLY A 96 5.25 0.51 -8.92
N ILE A 97 5.16 -0.28 -7.84
CA ILE A 97 3.88 -0.54 -7.15
C ILE A 97 3.33 0.75 -6.52
N VAL A 98 4.20 1.56 -5.90
CA VAL A 98 3.79 2.86 -5.33
C VAL A 98 3.26 3.79 -6.43
N ASP A 99 3.93 3.87 -7.58
CA ASP A 99 3.47 4.64 -8.75
C ASP A 99 2.11 4.19 -9.26
N GLU A 100 1.91 2.88 -9.41
CA GLU A 100 0.65 2.30 -9.88
C GLU A 100 -0.51 2.66 -8.93
N VAL A 101 -0.26 2.60 -7.62
CA VAL A 101 -1.26 2.95 -6.60
C VAL A 101 -1.55 4.44 -6.60
N GLU A 102 -0.55 5.29 -6.71
CA GLU A 102 -0.73 6.74 -6.81
C GLU A 102 -1.60 7.10 -8.03
N GLY A 103 -1.35 6.46 -9.18
CA GLY A 103 -2.19 6.59 -10.36
C GLY A 103 -3.64 6.12 -10.14
N LEU A 104 -3.83 5.00 -9.43
CA LEU A 104 -5.17 4.48 -9.11
C LEU A 104 -5.94 5.41 -8.16
N VAL A 105 -5.30 5.95 -7.13
CA VAL A 105 -5.92 6.88 -6.19
C VAL A 105 -6.36 8.14 -6.92
N ARG A 106 -5.45 8.77 -7.69
CA ARG A 106 -5.77 9.98 -8.48
C ARG A 106 -6.89 9.74 -9.49
N ALA A 107 -6.92 8.58 -10.14
CA ALA A 107 -7.97 8.24 -11.11
C ALA A 107 -9.35 8.04 -10.45
N ARG A 108 -9.41 7.67 -9.17
CA ARG A 108 -10.66 7.54 -8.40
C ARG A 108 -11.15 8.91 -7.93
N GLU A 109 -10.24 9.75 -7.45
CA GLU A 109 -10.55 11.12 -6.99
C GLU A 109 -11.07 11.98 -8.16
N GLY A 110 -10.43 11.92 -9.33
CA GLY A 110 -10.90 12.62 -10.53
C GLY A 110 -12.26 12.16 -11.06
N ARG A 111 -12.79 11.01 -10.61
CA ARG A 111 -14.17 10.56 -10.91
C ARG A 111 -15.19 11.03 -9.87
N ALA A 112 -14.76 11.33 -8.64
CA ALA A 112 -15.63 11.81 -7.58
C ALA A 112 -16.00 13.30 -7.75
N GLU A 113 -15.10 14.10 -8.34
CA GLU A 113 -15.33 15.54 -8.61
C GLU A 113 -16.20 15.84 -9.84
N GLY A 114 -16.57 14.82 -10.63
CA GLY A 114 -17.40 14.98 -11.85
C GLY A 114 -18.90 14.68 -11.67
N GLN A 115 -19.37 14.38 -10.46
CA GLN A 115 -20.79 14.08 -10.20
C GLN A 115 -21.48 15.32 -9.62
N GLU A 116 -21.78 16.30 -10.48
CA GLU A 116 -22.74 17.35 -10.16
C GLU A 116 -24.11 16.68 -9.90
N PRO A 117 -24.77 16.92 -8.75
CA PRO A 117 -26.13 16.43 -8.55
C PRO A 117 -27.05 17.18 -9.51
N ALA A 118 -27.72 16.44 -10.39
CA ALA A 118 -28.77 16.98 -11.24
C ALA A 118 -29.88 17.55 -10.34
N GLU A 119 -29.82 18.87 -10.14
CA GLU A 119 -30.80 19.66 -9.43
C GLU A 119 -32.18 19.42 -10.04
N SER A 120 -33.12 19.05 -9.17
CA SER A 120 -34.49 18.71 -9.51
C SER A 120 -35.21 19.90 -10.12
N ILE A 121 -35.69 19.74 -11.35
CA ILE A 121 -36.77 20.59 -11.89
C ILE A 121 -37.88 19.68 -12.44
N HIS A 122 -38.86 19.39 -11.59
CA HIS A 122 -40.17 18.92 -12.02
C HIS A 122 -41.04 20.12 -12.41
N PRO A 123 -41.66 20.15 -13.60
CA PRO A 123 -42.91 20.84 -13.80
C PRO A 123 -44.06 19.82 -13.79
N THR A 124 -44.98 19.96 -12.82
CA THR A 124 -46.33 19.37 -12.90
C THR A 124 -47.22 20.35 -13.65
N SER A 125 -47.86 19.85 -14.70
CA SER A 125 -48.90 20.52 -15.49
C SER A 125 -50.21 20.73 -14.72
#